data_AF-A0A4P6KSP5-F1
#
_entry.id   AF-A0A4P6KSP5-F1
#
_cell.length_a   1.000
_cell.length_b   1.000
_cell.length_c   1.000
_cell.angle_alpha   90.00
_cell.angle_beta   90.00
_cell.angle_gamma   90.00
#
_symmetry.space_group_name_H-M   'P 1'
#
loop_
_entity.id
_entity.type
_entity.pdbx_description
1 polymer ?
#
loop_
_entity_poly.entity_id
_entity_poly.type
_entity_poly.pdbx_seq_one_letter_code
_entity_poly.pdbx_strand_id
1 'polypeptide(L)'
;MFRLKRIPKTRLNFKRKLRDAGEAEHQMCRAIAALGVLAGVDVGMGLGPENMDQLLIEAAHQCHFDDAEFMDGPCCFEFVKTVVDADILKLQADAVAQGLASYIRRHASPEAIQAADRQLALIDAAFAWLKKSARSV
;
A
#
# COMPACT_ATOMS: atom_id res chain seq x y z
N MET A 1 14.87 19.21 33.37
CA MET A 1 15.68 18.97 32.15
C MET A 1 15.30 17.60 31.60
N PHE A 2 14.28 17.51 30.73
CA PHE A 2 13.79 16.22 30.22
C PHE A 2 14.57 15.81 28.97
N ARG A 3 15.36 14.76 29.09
CA ARG A 3 16.19 14.19 28.02
C ARG A 3 15.29 13.33 27.14
N LEU A 4 14.87 13.86 25.99
CA LEU A 4 14.17 13.12 24.94
C LEU A 4 15.00 11.89 24.53
N LYS A 5 14.57 10.70 24.96
CA LYS A 5 15.11 9.42 24.48
C LYS A 5 14.74 9.30 23.00
N ARG A 6 15.74 9.34 22.12
CA ARG A 6 15.57 9.09 20.69
C ARG A 6 14.99 7.69 20.50
N ILE A 7 13.78 7.62 19.97
CA ILE A 7 13.16 6.37 19.51
C ILE A 7 14.05 5.83 18.38
N PRO A 8 14.55 4.59 18.45
CA PRO A 8 15.34 4.02 17.37
C PRO A 8 14.44 3.88 16.15
N LYS A 9 14.81 4.53 15.04
CA LYS A 9 14.24 4.26 13.72
C LYS A 9 14.56 2.82 13.39
N THR A 10 13.63 1.90 13.63
CA THR A 10 13.69 0.52 13.18
C THR A 10 13.81 0.57 11.67
N ARG A 11 15.03 0.44 11.14
CA ARG A 11 15.24 0.12 9.73
C ARG A 11 14.68 -1.29 9.55
N LEU A 12 13.41 -1.36 9.17
CA LEU A 12 12.81 -2.58 8.65
C LEU A 12 13.71 -3.08 7.52
N ASN A 13 14.39 -4.18 7.80
CA ASN A 13 15.37 -4.79 6.91
C ASN A 13 14.61 -5.62 5.86
N PHE A 14 13.78 -4.95 5.05
CA PHE A 14 13.05 -5.58 3.94
C PHE A 14 13.98 -5.68 2.73
N LYS A 15 14.88 -6.67 2.75
CA LYS A 15 15.70 -7.02 1.58
C LYS A 15 15.05 -8.13 0.76
N ARG A 16 13.82 -7.92 0.30
CA ARG A 16 13.44 -8.51 -0.99
C ARG A 16 13.82 -7.46 -2.03
N LYS A 17 14.83 -7.78 -2.84
CA LYS A 17 15.34 -6.83 -3.84
C LYS A 17 14.34 -6.85 -5.00
N LEU A 18 13.54 -5.80 -5.13
CA LEU A 18 12.65 -5.62 -6.29
C LEU A 18 13.47 -5.67 -7.58
N ARG A 19 13.05 -6.51 -8.53
CA ARG A 19 13.79 -6.83 -9.77
C ARG A 19 13.27 -6.07 -10.97
N ASP A 20 11.95 -5.88 -11.05
CA ASP A 20 11.25 -5.23 -12.16
C ASP A 20 10.04 -4.43 -11.65
N ALA A 21 9.40 -3.67 -12.55
CA ALA A 21 8.24 -2.82 -12.22
C ALA A 21 7.05 -3.65 -11.73
N GLY A 22 6.80 -4.81 -12.35
CA GLY A 22 5.73 -5.71 -11.93
C GLY A 22 5.90 -6.17 -10.49
N GLU A 23 7.09 -6.58 -10.06
CA GLU A 23 7.33 -6.94 -8.65
C GLU A 23 7.06 -5.78 -7.67
N ALA A 24 7.35 -4.55 -8.07
CA ALA A 24 7.10 -3.38 -7.24
C ALA A 24 5.59 -3.08 -7.15
N GLU A 25 4.87 -3.14 -8.26
CA GLU A 25 3.41 -3.01 -8.31
C GLU A 25 2.71 -4.13 -7.52
N HIS A 26 3.18 -5.38 -7.64
CA HIS A 26 2.71 -6.53 -6.84
C HIS A 26 2.93 -6.30 -5.35
N GLN A 27 4.09 -5.78 -4.95
CA GLN A 27 4.34 -5.47 -3.54
C GLN A 27 3.34 -4.41 -3.03
N MET A 28 2.99 -3.41 -3.84
CA MET A 28 2.01 -2.39 -3.47
C MET A 28 0.60 -2.98 -3.34
N CYS A 29 0.14 -3.76 -4.33
CA CYS A 29 -1.14 -4.48 -4.27
C CYS A 29 -1.26 -5.29 -2.97
N ARG A 30 -0.27 -6.13 -2.69
CA ARG A 30 -0.27 -6.98 -1.50
C ARG A 30 -0.27 -6.17 -0.21
N ALA A 31 0.41 -5.03 -0.18
CA ALA A 31 0.41 -4.14 0.98
C ALA A 31 -0.95 -3.43 1.16
N ILE A 32 -1.62 -3.01 0.09
CA ILE A 32 -2.97 -2.42 0.13
C ILE A 32 -4.01 -3.47 0.55
N ALA A 33 -3.97 -4.67 0.00
CA ALA A 33 -4.83 -5.76 0.43
C ALA A 33 -4.63 -6.09 1.92
N ALA A 34 -3.38 -6.10 2.39
CA ALA A 34 -3.07 -6.29 3.81
C ALA A 34 -3.62 -5.14 4.68
N LEU A 35 -3.59 -3.90 4.20
CA LEU A 35 -4.27 -2.78 4.87
C LEU A 35 -5.78 -3.02 4.92
N GLY A 36 -6.40 -3.51 3.84
CA GLY A 36 -7.81 -3.91 3.83
C GLY A 36 -8.15 -4.91 4.92
N VAL A 37 -7.39 -6.01 5.00
CA VAL A 37 -7.57 -7.04 6.03
C VAL A 37 -7.44 -6.45 7.44
N LEU A 38 -6.43 -5.60 7.67
CA LEU A 38 -6.25 -4.90 8.96
C LEU A 38 -7.40 -3.94 9.29
N ALA A 39 -8.05 -3.39 8.27
CA ALA A 39 -9.21 -2.51 8.41
C ALA A 39 -10.53 -3.29 8.58
N GLY A 40 -10.50 -4.64 8.53
CA GLY A 40 -11.68 -5.50 8.67
C GLY A 40 -12.38 -5.81 7.35
N VAL A 41 -11.73 -5.58 6.21
CA VAL A 41 -12.22 -5.97 4.89
C VAL A 41 -11.94 -7.45 4.65
N ASP A 42 -12.97 -8.21 4.29
CA ASP A 42 -12.83 -9.49 3.61
C ASP A 42 -12.46 -9.24 2.14
N VAL A 43 -11.17 -9.14 1.91
CA VAL A 43 -10.61 -8.86 0.58
C VAL A 43 -10.81 -10.02 -0.41
N GLY A 44 -11.23 -11.21 0.03
CA GLY A 44 -11.59 -12.31 -0.88
C GLY A 44 -13.01 -12.18 -1.42
N MET A 45 -13.89 -11.54 -0.64
CA MET A 45 -15.33 -11.41 -0.96
C MET A 45 -15.74 -9.98 -1.34
N GLY A 46 -14.85 -8.99 -1.16
CA GLY A 46 -15.17 -7.58 -1.41
C GLY A 46 -16.16 -7.00 -0.40
N LEU A 47 -16.13 -7.51 0.83
CA LEU A 47 -17.04 -7.10 1.90
C LEU A 47 -16.22 -6.38 2.99
N GLY A 48 -16.75 -5.30 3.54
CA GLY A 48 -16.09 -4.56 4.62
C GLY A 48 -17.07 -3.99 5.63
N PRO A 49 -16.57 -3.25 6.63
CA PRO A 49 -17.40 -2.61 7.63
C PRO A 49 -18.39 -1.61 7.00
N GLU A 50 -19.64 -1.58 7.47
CA GLU A 50 -20.70 -0.71 6.92
C GLU A 50 -20.36 0.80 6.97
N ASN A 51 -19.47 1.20 7.88
CA ASN A 51 -19.03 2.58 8.05
C ASN A 51 -17.73 2.91 7.28
N MET A 52 -17.25 2.01 6.42
CA MET A 52 -16.10 2.23 5.55
C MET A 52 -16.55 2.70 4.17
N ASP A 53 -15.77 3.57 3.55
CA ASP A 53 -16.00 3.97 2.17
C ASP A 53 -15.90 2.75 1.24
N GLN A 54 -16.93 2.53 0.43
CA GLN A 54 -17.04 1.42 -0.51
C GLN A 54 -15.84 1.38 -1.48
N LEU A 55 -15.31 2.54 -1.87
CA LEU A 55 -14.15 2.61 -2.76
C LEU A 55 -12.89 2.02 -2.11
N LEU A 56 -12.74 2.10 -0.79
CA LEU A 56 -11.61 1.50 -0.08
C LEU A 56 -11.74 -0.03 0.01
N ILE A 57 -12.97 -0.52 0.16
CA ILE A 57 -13.29 -1.95 0.18
C ILE A 57 -12.98 -2.56 -1.20
N GLU A 58 -13.49 -1.94 -2.25
CA GLU A 58 -13.27 -2.37 -3.65
C GLU A 58 -11.79 -2.33 -4.00
N ALA A 59 -11.08 -1.26 -3.65
CA ALA A 59 -9.65 -1.16 -3.91
C ALA A 59 -8.83 -2.25 -3.20
N ALA A 60 -9.15 -2.55 -1.93
CA ALA A 60 -8.48 -3.62 -1.20
C ALA A 60 -8.76 -5.01 -1.77
N HIS A 61 -9.99 -5.25 -2.24
CA HIS A 61 -10.41 -6.47 -2.90
C HIS A 61 -9.71 -6.67 -4.24
N GLN A 62 -9.68 -5.64 -5.09
CA GLN A 62 -8.97 -5.67 -6.37
C GLN A 62 -7.48 -5.96 -6.17
N CYS A 63 -6.86 -5.30 -5.19
CA CYS A 63 -5.46 -5.54 -4.83
C CYS A 63 -5.18 -6.95 -4.27
N HIS A 64 -6.19 -7.68 -3.80
CA HIS A 64 -6.00 -9.04 -3.30
C HIS A 64 -5.80 -10.05 -4.42
N PHE A 65 -6.53 -9.89 -5.53
CA PHE A 65 -6.39 -10.78 -6.67
C PHE A 65 -5.08 -10.60 -7.42
N ASP A 66 -4.43 -9.44 -7.25
CA ASP A 66 -3.10 -9.20 -7.82
C ASP A 66 -3.15 -9.40 -9.35
N ASP A 67 -4.27 -9.01 -9.97
CA ASP A 67 -4.66 -9.32 -11.35
C ASP A 67 -4.56 -8.08 -12.26
N ALA A 68 -3.84 -8.22 -13.37
CA ALA A 68 -3.63 -7.20 -14.39
C ALA A 68 -4.84 -6.98 -15.30
N GLU A 69 -5.73 -7.95 -15.41
CA GLU A 69 -6.95 -7.83 -16.22
C GLU A 69 -8.09 -7.14 -15.45
N PHE A 70 -7.97 -7.02 -14.13
CA PHE A 70 -8.85 -6.19 -13.30
C PHE A 70 -8.46 -4.71 -13.43
N MET A 71 -8.68 -4.17 -14.64
CA MET A 71 -8.43 -2.78 -14.99
C MET A 71 -9.10 -1.83 -13.97
N ASP A 72 -8.38 -0.77 -13.60
CA ASP A 72 -8.76 0.29 -12.65
C ASP A 72 -8.53 0.02 -11.15
N GLY A 73 -7.85 -1.07 -10.77
CA GLY A 73 -7.28 -1.20 -9.42
C GLY A 73 -6.24 -0.11 -9.13
N PRO A 74 -6.01 0.31 -7.86
CA PRO A 74 -5.06 1.38 -7.54
C PRO A 74 -3.59 1.01 -7.83
N CYS A 75 -3.34 -0.20 -8.33
CA CYS A 75 -2.04 -0.79 -8.64
C CYS A 75 -2.17 -1.66 -9.91
N CYS A 76 -2.46 -1.03 -11.04
CA CYS A 76 -2.46 -1.70 -12.35
C CYS A 76 -1.04 -2.17 -12.72
N PHE A 77 -0.90 -3.45 -13.07
CA PHE A 77 0.37 -4.04 -13.47
C PHE A 77 0.82 -3.56 -14.86
N GLU A 78 2.12 -3.36 -15.04
CA GLU A 78 2.78 -2.93 -16.29
C GLU A 78 2.41 -1.52 -16.78
N PHE A 79 1.76 -0.72 -15.93
CA PHE A 79 1.40 0.66 -16.26
C PHE A 79 2.62 1.58 -16.19
N VAL A 80 3.54 1.35 -15.25
CA VAL A 80 4.65 2.29 -15.01
C VAL A 80 5.77 2.11 -16.04
N LYS A 81 5.76 2.98 -17.06
CA LYS A 81 6.83 3.08 -18.07
C LYS A 81 7.65 4.35 -17.91
N THR A 82 7.07 5.37 -17.31
CA THR A 82 7.66 6.69 -17.12
C THR A 82 7.59 7.15 -15.67
N VAL A 83 8.34 8.20 -15.34
CA VAL A 83 8.25 8.86 -14.03
C VAL A 83 6.85 9.44 -13.78
N VAL A 84 6.17 9.89 -14.84
CA VAL A 84 4.81 10.44 -14.74
C VAL A 84 3.83 9.34 -14.36
N ASP A 85 3.94 8.16 -14.95
CA ASP A 85 3.11 7.00 -14.60
C ASP A 85 3.31 6.60 -13.13
N ALA A 86 4.56 6.60 -12.67
CA ALA A 86 4.88 6.33 -11.27
C ALA A 86 4.27 7.37 -10.31
N ASP A 87 4.21 8.64 -10.71
CA ASP A 87 3.62 9.73 -9.91
C ASP A 87 2.07 9.66 -9.90
N ILE A 88 1.44 9.31 -11.02
CA ILE A 88 -0.02 9.06 -11.11
C ILE A 88 -0.41 7.88 -10.22
N LEU A 89 0.33 6.77 -10.37
CA LEU A 89 0.13 5.58 -9.57
C LEU A 89 0.27 5.89 -8.07
N LYS A 90 1.25 6.72 -7.69
CA LYS A 90 1.42 7.15 -6.30
C LYS A 90 0.21 7.92 -5.78
N LEU A 91 -0.34 8.83 -6.58
CA LEU A 91 -1.50 9.61 -6.17
C LEU A 91 -2.71 8.71 -5.87
N GLN A 92 -2.97 7.72 -6.73
CA GLN A 92 -4.09 6.78 -6.58
C GLN A 92 -3.88 5.85 -5.38
N ALA A 93 -2.71 5.21 -5.29
CA ALA A 93 -2.41 4.29 -4.21
C ALA A 93 -2.33 4.98 -2.85
N ASP A 94 -1.76 6.19 -2.76
CA ASP A 94 -1.68 6.95 -1.50
C ASP A 94 -3.08 7.31 -1.00
N ALA A 95 -4.01 7.68 -1.88
CA ALA A 95 -5.39 7.99 -1.48
C ALA A 95 -6.05 6.78 -0.80
N VAL A 96 -5.93 5.59 -1.40
CA VAL A 96 -6.47 4.35 -0.85
C VAL A 96 -5.75 3.95 0.44
N ALA A 97 -4.42 3.91 0.40
CA ALA A 97 -3.60 3.46 1.52
C ALA A 97 -3.76 4.36 2.76
N GLN A 98 -3.82 5.68 2.56
CA GLN A 98 -4.08 6.61 3.66
C GLN A 98 -5.54 6.55 4.14
N GLY A 99 -6.50 6.32 3.25
CA GLY A 99 -7.90 6.07 3.62
C GLY A 99 -8.03 4.87 4.56
N LEU A 100 -7.48 3.73 4.16
CA LEU A 100 -7.43 2.52 4.97
C LEU A 100 -6.67 2.73 6.29
N ALA A 101 -5.49 3.35 6.25
CA ALA A 101 -4.72 3.63 7.45
C ALA A 101 -5.44 4.58 8.43
N SER A 102 -6.14 5.58 7.92
CA SER A 102 -6.96 6.49 8.72
C SER A 102 -8.14 5.78 9.38
N TYR A 103 -8.77 4.83 8.68
CA TYR A 103 -9.79 3.97 9.26
C TYR A 103 -9.20 3.09 10.37
N ILE A 104 -8.10 2.39 10.11
CA ILE A 104 -7.40 1.53 11.09
C ILE A 104 -7.03 2.32 12.36
N ARG A 105 -6.48 3.52 12.21
CA ARG A 105 -6.09 4.38 13.35
C ARG A 105 -7.28 4.79 14.24
N ARG A 106 -8.50 4.80 13.71
CA ARG A 106 -9.71 5.16 14.45
C ARG A 106 -10.43 3.96 15.07
N HIS A 107 -10.28 2.77 14.48
CA HIS A 107 -11.13 1.63 14.78
C HIS A 107 -10.39 0.36 15.24
N ALA A 108 -9.09 0.26 15.03
CA ALA A 108 -8.33 -0.98 15.28
C ALA A 108 -7.42 -0.90 16.52
N SER A 109 -6.86 -2.04 16.90
CA SER A 109 -5.93 -2.14 18.03
C SER A 109 -4.57 -1.48 17.75
N PRO A 110 -3.79 -1.12 18.78
CA PRO A 110 -2.44 -0.57 18.61
C PRO A 110 -1.51 -1.47 17.76
N GLU A 111 -1.66 -2.79 17.86
CA GLU A 111 -0.90 -3.76 17.06
C GLU A 111 -1.24 -3.67 15.57
N ALA A 112 -2.53 -3.52 15.26
CA ALA A 112 -3.01 -3.34 13.89
C ALA A 112 -2.53 -2.01 13.31
N ILE A 113 -2.51 -0.94 14.11
CA ILE A 113 -1.95 0.37 13.70
C ILE A 113 -0.47 0.24 13.35
N GLN A 114 0.32 -0.42 14.19
CA GLN A 114 1.74 -0.67 13.88
C GLN A 114 1.93 -1.56 12.65
N ALA A 115 1.03 -2.51 12.42
CA ALA A 115 1.04 -3.33 11.21
C ALA A 115 0.74 -2.49 9.97
N ALA A 116 -0.22 -1.57 10.06
CA ALA A 116 -0.57 -0.65 8.98
C ALA A 116 0.61 0.26 8.61
N ASP A 117 1.31 0.81 9.60
CA ASP A 117 2.49 1.66 9.35
C ASP A 117 3.61 0.88 8.62
N ARG A 118 3.73 -0.44 8.87
CA ARG A 118 4.66 -1.29 8.11
C ARG A 118 4.22 -1.46 6.66
N GLN A 119 2.92 -1.62 6.39
CA GLN A 119 2.42 -1.73 5.02
C GLN A 119 2.59 -0.42 4.25
N LEU A 120 2.32 0.73 4.88
CA LEU A 120 2.58 2.04 4.30
C LEU A 120 4.05 2.20 3.90
N ALA A 121 4.98 1.76 4.76
CA ALA A 121 6.40 1.80 4.44
C ALA A 121 6.78 0.88 3.25
N LEU A 122 6.08 -0.24 3.05
CA LEU A 122 6.29 -1.11 1.89
C LEU A 122 5.78 -0.50 0.60
N ILE A 123 4.65 0.21 0.66
CA ILE A 123 4.08 0.96 -0.46
C ILE A 123 5.06 2.08 -0.87
N ASP A 124 5.51 2.89 0.09
CA ASP A 124 6.48 3.96 -0.17
C ASP A 124 7.81 3.44 -0.73
N ALA A 125 8.28 2.29 -0.24
CA ALA A 125 9.51 1.66 -0.75
C ALA A 125 9.36 1.18 -2.20
N ALA A 126 8.22 0.60 -2.56
CA ALA A 126 7.92 0.20 -3.93
C ALA A 126 7.83 1.41 -4.87
N PHE A 127 7.18 2.50 -4.44
CA PHE A 127 7.16 3.76 -5.20
C PHE A 127 8.54 4.36 -5.42
N ALA A 128 9.36 4.41 -4.37
CA ALA A 128 10.72 4.92 -4.48
C ALA A 128 11.56 4.10 -5.47
N TRP A 129 11.32 2.78 -5.52
CA TRP A 129 11.95 1.90 -6.50
C TRP A 129 11.44 2.19 -7.92
N LEU A 130 10.12 2.21 -8.14
CA LEU A 130 9.50 2.48 -9.46
C LEU A 130 9.99 3.79 -10.05
N LYS A 131 9.94 4.86 -9.26
CA LYS A 131 10.39 6.19 -9.69
C LYS A 131 11.88 6.23 -10.04
N LYS A 132 12.72 5.44 -9.34
CA LYS A 132 14.15 5.34 -9.64
C LYS A 132 14.39 4.52 -10.92
N SER A 133 13.68 3.42 -11.09
CA SER A 133 13.79 2.55 -12.25
C SER A 133 13.33 3.27 -13.53
N ALA A 134 12.22 4.01 -13.48
CA ALA A 134 11.71 4.78 -14.62
C ALA A 134 12.57 5.99 -15.01
N ARG A 135 13.50 6.44 -14.16
CA ARG A 135 14.50 7.48 -14.50
C ARG A 135 15.74 6.94 -15.20
N SER A 136 15.93 5.62 -15.14
CA SER A 136 17.13 4.95 -15.67
C SER A 136 16.90 4.41 -17.10
N VAL A 137 15.69 4.60 -17.63
CA VAL A 137 15.25 4.32 -19.00
C VAL A 137 15.27 5.63 -19.78
#